data_AF-A0A943KXI3-F1
#
_entry.id   AF-A0A943KXI3-F1
#
_cell.length_a   1.000
_cell.length_b   1.000
_cell.length_c   1.000
_cell.angle_alpha   90.00
_cell.angle_beta   90.00
_cell.angle_gamma   90.00
#
_symmetry.space_group_name_H-M   'P 1'
#
loop_
_entity.id
_entity.type
_entity.pdbx_description
1 polymer ?
#
loop_
_entity_poly.entity_id
_entity_poly.type
_entity_poly.pdbx_seq_one_letter_code
_entity_poly.pdbx_strand_id
1 'polypeptide(L)'
;MSINFKKFVPRPGLVNKQGRLPDPSELVCVEVPKVFDQCLIKRCLVYAEGPDTATTDSELRSDPLVNPKRYLSSRDFAVCLTAVDKIPVKGDPNFKKVILNYVISFYSDYIDDSGATQSEFFEIHRTDVIGRFYCPESIAQITASTEADECGEEDTNIIKLEMVAEALDGQIVEDEACNEVLDITLGYFIVVKCQLIVQLLIPAYDYCPVPREACEEEPEEDPCERFERAPVPKFYPDQNLDPLFPEFEETDR
;
A
#
# COMPACT_ATOMS: atom_id res chain seq x y z
N MET A 1 -16.29 36.12 -4.38
CA MET A 1 -16.95 35.22 -3.41
C MET A 1 -15.93 34.18 -2.99
N SER A 2 -15.53 34.20 -1.72
CA SER A 2 -14.52 33.31 -1.14
C SER A 2 -15.05 31.87 -1.02
N ILE A 3 -14.22 30.90 -1.40
CA ILE A 3 -14.55 29.48 -1.33
C ILE A 3 -14.47 29.04 0.15
N ASN A 4 -15.53 28.40 0.63
CA ASN A 4 -15.63 27.93 2.00
C ASN A 4 -15.02 26.50 2.09
N PHE A 5 -13.85 26.40 2.72
CA PHE A 5 -13.02 25.19 2.79
C PHE A 5 -13.70 23.98 3.45
N LYS A 6 -14.81 24.17 4.17
CA LYS A 6 -15.52 23.09 4.89
C LYS A 6 -16.43 22.20 4.01
N LYS A 7 -16.41 22.36 2.69
CA LYS A 7 -17.21 21.55 1.74
C LYS A 7 -16.38 20.91 0.61
N PHE A 8 -15.05 20.96 0.67
CA PHE A 8 -14.23 20.37 -0.38
C PHE A 8 -14.16 18.85 -0.18
N VAL A 9 -14.79 18.11 -1.10
CA VAL A 9 -14.65 16.65 -1.21
C VAL A 9 -14.11 16.38 -2.62
N PRO A 10 -12.88 15.86 -2.77
CA PRO A 10 -12.37 15.51 -4.09
C PRO A 10 -13.17 14.32 -4.63
N ARG A 11 -14.01 14.58 -5.62
CA ARG A 11 -14.61 13.53 -6.47
C ARG A 11 -14.09 13.73 -7.88
N PRO A 12 -13.78 12.66 -8.63
CA PRO A 12 -13.68 12.75 -10.08
C PRO A 12 -15.05 13.21 -10.59
N GLY A 13 -15.14 14.45 -11.06
CA GLY A 13 -16.40 15.12 -11.37
C GLY A 13 -16.33 15.85 -12.71
N LEU A 14 -17.45 15.80 -13.44
CA LEU A 14 -17.63 16.38 -14.78
C LEU A 14 -17.15 17.83 -14.89
N VAL A 15 -16.62 18.17 -16.06
CA VAL A 15 -16.37 19.55 -16.50
C VAL A 15 -17.73 20.26 -16.61
N ASN A 16 -18.11 20.97 -15.55
CA ASN A 16 -19.42 21.61 -15.45
C ASN A 16 -19.44 22.89 -16.30
N LYS A 17 -20.20 22.83 -17.40
CA LYS A 17 -20.65 23.92 -18.28
C LYS A 17 -19.55 24.74 -18.98
N GLN A 18 -19.70 24.79 -20.30
CA GLN A 18 -18.91 25.56 -21.27
C GLN A 18 -18.45 26.94 -20.74
N GLY A 19 -17.16 27.24 -20.93
CA GLY A 19 -16.74 28.61 -21.28
C GLY A 19 -15.90 29.43 -20.29
N ARG A 20 -15.11 28.83 -19.38
CA ARG A 20 -14.19 29.62 -18.54
C ARG A 20 -12.72 29.23 -18.59
N LEU A 21 -12.38 28.18 -19.32
CA LEU A 21 -11.00 27.95 -19.69
C LEU A 21 -10.78 28.67 -21.02
N PRO A 22 -9.64 29.38 -21.21
CA PRO A 22 -9.26 29.86 -22.53
C PRO A 22 -9.16 28.69 -23.51
N ASP A 23 -8.97 28.95 -24.79
CA ASP A 23 -8.63 27.86 -25.71
C ASP A 23 -7.26 27.29 -25.28
N PRO A 24 -7.11 25.96 -25.21
CA PRO A 24 -5.82 25.35 -24.89
C PRO A 24 -4.77 25.79 -25.93
N SER A 25 -3.55 26.02 -25.47
CA SER A 25 -2.43 26.38 -26.35
C SER A 25 -2.02 25.21 -27.23
N GLU A 26 -2.14 23.98 -26.69
CA GLU A 26 -1.88 22.75 -27.43
C GLU A 26 -2.68 21.56 -26.85
N LEU A 27 -2.83 20.50 -27.65
CA LEU A 27 -3.32 19.21 -27.19
C LEU A 27 -2.13 18.27 -27.04
N VAL A 28 -1.91 17.75 -25.83
CA VAL A 28 -0.79 16.88 -25.51
C VAL A 28 -1.29 15.46 -25.33
N CYS A 29 -0.62 14.51 -25.99
CA CYS A 29 -0.82 13.09 -25.74
C CYS A 29 0.13 12.65 -24.63
N VAL A 30 -0.41 12.14 -23.52
CA VAL A 30 0.37 11.57 -22.43
C VAL A 30 0.06 10.09 -22.26
N GLU A 31 1.08 9.30 -21.98
CA GLU A 31 0.91 7.89 -21.61
C GLU A 31 0.81 7.79 -20.10
N VAL A 32 -0.30 7.23 -19.63
CA VAL A 32 -0.53 7.06 -18.18
C VAL A 32 -1.08 5.68 -17.85
N PRO A 33 -0.73 5.13 -16.68
CA PRO A 33 -1.40 3.96 -16.15
C PRO A 33 -2.85 4.30 -15.75
N LYS A 34 -3.82 3.81 -16.50
CA LYS A 34 -5.25 3.94 -16.16
C LYS A 34 -5.75 2.67 -15.50
N VAL A 35 -6.33 2.84 -14.31
CA VAL A 35 -7.05 1.77 -13.59
C VAL A 35 -8.49 1.71 -14.09
N PHE A 36 -8.91 0.56 -14.62
CA PHE A 36 -10.25 0.29 -15.13
C PHE A 36 -11.20 -0.24 -14.05
N ASP A 37 -10.67 -1.05 -13.15
CA ASP A 37 -11.39 -1.61 -12.02
C ASP A 37 -10.41 -1.92 -10.89
N GLN A 38 -10.91 -1.96 -9.65
CA GLN A 38 -10.13 -2.31 -8.49
C GLN A 38 -10.97 -3.08 -7.46
N CYS A 39 -10.36 -4.05 -6.80
CA CYS A 39 -11.00 -4.86 -5.77
C CYS A 39 -10.09 -4.92 -4.53
N LEU A 40 -10.70 -4.87 -3.34
CA LEU A 40 -9.99 -5.02 -2.07
C LEU A 40 -10.16 -6.44 -1.55
N ILE A 41 -9.05 -7.12 -1.31
CA ILE A 41 -8.96 -8.36 -0.55
C ILE A 41 -8.50 -8.00 0.86
N LYS A 42 -9.24 -8.44 1.86
CA LYS A 42 -8.89 -8.30 3.28
C LYS A 42 -8.88 -9.68 3.92
N ARG A 43 -7.76 -10.03 4.55
CA ARG A 43 -7.58 -11.30 5.25
C ARG A 43 -6.90 -11.11 6.59
N CYS A 44 -7.22 -12.00 7.51
CA CYS A 44 -6.54 -12.20 8.77
C CYS A 44 -6.35 -13.71 8.86
N LEU A 45 -5.11 -14.15 8.73
CA LEU A 45 -4.74 -15.55 8.66
C LEU A 45 -4.04 -15.95 9.97
N VAL A 46 -4.41 -17.11 10.48
CA VAL A 46 -3.72 -17.78 11.58
C VAL A 46 -3.18 -19.13 11.11
N TYR A 47 -2.16 -19.64 11.77
CA TYR A 47 -1.69 -20.99 11.49
C TYR A 47 -2.80 -22.04 11.71
N ALA A 48 -2.97 -22.94 10.76
CA ALA A 48 -3.67 -24.21 10.97
C ALA A 48 -3.20 -25.27 9.98
N GLU A 49 -3.12 -26.52 10.42
CA GLU A 49 -2.82 -27.65 9.54
C GLU A 49 -3.96 -27.95 8.57
N GLY A 50 -3.60 -28.43 7.38
CA GLY A 50 -4.54 -28.89 6.36
C GLY A 50 -4.72 -27.89 5.22
N PRO A 51 -5.87 -27.92 4.52
CA PRO A 51 -6.07 -27.09 3.34
C PRO A 51 -6.28 -25.62 3.71
N ASP A 52 -5.73 -24.74 2.90
CA ASP A 52 -5.80 -23.30 3.11
C ASP A 52 -7.24 -22.78 3.04
N THR A 53 -7.58 -21.88 3.97
CA THR A 53 -8.90 -21.24 4.02
C THR A 53 -8.77 -19.73 3.94
N ALA A 54 -9.90 -19.01 4.02
CA ALA A 54 -9.88 -17.54 4.05
C ALA A 54 -9.33 -16.95 5.37
N THR A 55 -9.13 -17.78 6.39
CA THR A 55 -8.69 -17.37 7.73
C THR A 55 -7.55 -18.21 8.27
N THR A 56 -7.13 -19.25 7.57
CA THR A 56 -6.06 -20.15 8.02
C THR A 56 -5.11 -20.49 6.88
N ASP A 57 -3.86 -20.70 7.26
CA ASP A 57 -2.79 -21.08 6.35
C ASP A 57 -1.75 -21.93 7.07
N SER A 58 -1.26 -22.98 6.41
CA SER A 58 -0.27 -23.88 7.01
C SER A 58 1.16 -23.33 6.95
N GLU A 59 1.44 -22.40 6.05
CA GLU A 59 2.77 -21.78 5.83
C GLU A 59 3.05 -20.63 6.82
N LEU A 60 2.12 -20.38 7.75
CA LEU A 60 2.27 -19.41 8.85
C LEU A 60 3.02 -19.95 10.08
N ARG A 61 3.58 -21.15 9.97
CA ARG A 61 4.47 -21.76 10.96
C ARG A 61 5.88 -21.86 10.39
N SER A 62 6.87 -21.43 11.18
CA SER A 62 8.28 -21.54 10.79
C SER A 62 8.77 -22.98 10.75
N ASP A 63 9.95 -23.17 10.15
CA ASP A 63 10.76 -24.34 10.43
C ASP A 63 11.17 -24.39 11.93
N PRO A 64 11.58 -25.57 12.44
CA PRO A 64 12.11 -25.73 13.80
C PRO A 64 13.23 -24.73 14.12
N LEU A 65 13.01 -23.92 15.17
CA LEU A 65 13.94 -22.91 15.63
C LEU A 65 14.88 -23.48 16.70
N VAL A 66 16.10 -22.94 16.74
CA VAL A 66 17.10 -23.32 17.76
C VAL A 66 17.01 -22.36 18.94
N ASN A 67 16.53 -22.88 20.08
CA ASN A 67 16.41 -22.18 21.36
C ASN A 67 15.73 -20.79 21.28
N PRO A 68 14.58 -20.64 20.58
CA PRO A 68 13.85 -19.39 20.54
C PRO A 68 13.30 -19.02 21.91
N LYS A 69 13.39 -17.74 22.27
CA LYS A 69 12.94 -17.24 23.58
C LYS A 69 11.75 -16.33 23.48
N ARG A 70 11.74 -15.43 22.49
CA ARG A 70 10.67 -14.42 22.34
C ARG A 70 10.61 -13.85 20.93
N TYR A 71 9.42 -13.84 20.34
CA TYR A 71 9.11 -13.08 19.13
C TYR A 71 9.20 -11.56 19.38
N LEU A 72 9.74 -10.83 18.41
CA LEU A 72 9.90 -9.37 18.45
C LEU A 72 8.93 -8.66 17.50
N SER A 73 9.16 -8.82 16.19
CA SER A 73 8.43 -8.11 15.15
C SER A 73 8.68 -8.76 13.80
N SER A 74 7.76 -8.55 12.86
CA SER A 74 7.96 -8.89 11.46
C SER A 74 8.14 -7.64 10.60
N ARG A 75 8.94 -7.75 9.54
CA ARG A 75 9.29 -6.65 8.63
C ARG A 75 9.38 -7.12 7.18
N ASP A 76 9.52 -6.14 6.28
CA ASP A 76 9.77 -6.33 4.84
C ASP A 76 8.70 -7.16 4.13
N PHE A 77 7.43 -6.88 4.45
CA PHE A 77 6.30 -7.51 3.78
C PHE A 77 6.26 -7.15 2.29
N ALA A 78 6.33 -8.16 1.44
CA ALA A 78 6.21 -8.03 -0.01
C ALA A 78 5.16 -8.98 -0.55
N VAL A 79 4.56 -8.60 -1.68
CA VAL A 79 3.65 -9.46 -2.45
C VAL A 79 4.19 -9.64 -3.85
N CYS A 80 4.26 -10.89 -4.31
CA CYS A 80 4.65 -11.25 -5.67
C CYS A 80 3.48 -11.95 -6.36
N LEU A 81 3.00 -11.39 -7.47
CA LEU A 81 1.94 -12.02 -8.27
C LEU A 81 2.58 -13.07 -9.18
N THR A 82 2.29 -14.35 -8.94
CA THR A 82 2.93 -15.46 -9.67
C THR A 82 2.14 -15.88 -10.90
N ALA A 83 0.80 -15.90 -10.83
CA ALA A 83 -0.03 -16.24 -11.97
C ALA A 83 -1.42 -15.58 -11.90
N VAL A 84 -2.02 -15.36 -13.07
CA VAL A 84 -3.36 -14.78 -13.20
C VAL A 84 -4.14 -15.52 -14.27
N ASP A 85 -5.21 -16.19 -13.87
CA ASP A 85 -6.17 -16.75 -14.82
C ASP A 85 -7.38 -15.83 -14.98
N LYS A 86 -7.82 -15.62 -16.22
CA LYS A 86 -8.95 -14.74 -16.56
C LYS A 86 -9.99 -15.53 -17.35
N ILE A 87 -11.17 -15.73 -16.75
CA ILE A 87 -12.26 -16.49 -17.35
C ILE A 87 -13.41 -15.53 -17.69
N PRO A 88 -13.79 -15.35 -18.97
CA PRO A 88 -14.90 -14.47 -19.35
C PRO A 88 -16.21 -14.86 -18.65
N VAL A 89 -16.94 -13.86 -18.13
CA VAL A 89 -18.26 -14.09 -17.54
C VAL A 89 -19.30 -14.25 -18.65
N LYS A 90 -20.18 -15.25 -18.53
CA LYS A 90 -21.24 -15.51 -19.52
C LYS A 90 -22.13 -14.27 -19.68
N GLY A 91 -22.27 -13.80 -20.92
CA GLY A 91 -23.13 -12.67 -21.26
C GLY A 91 -22.47 -11.29 -21.13
N ASP A 92 -21.21 -11.21 -20.65
CA ASP A 92 -20.50 -9.94 -20.51
C ASP A 92 -18.98 -10.12 -20.71
N PRO A 93 -18.47 -9.97 -21.95
CA PRO A 93 -17.07 -10.27 -22.27
C PRO A 93 -16.06 -9.33 -21.60
N ASN A 94 -16.51 -8.13 -21.19
CA ASN A 94 -15.66 -7.16 -20.50
C ASN A 94 -15.49 -7.49 -19.02
N PHE A 95 -16.32 -8.37 -18.45
CA PHE A 95 -16.18 -8.85 -17.09
C PHE A 95 -15.59 -10.25 -17.08
N LYS A 96 -14.58 -10.45 -16.25
CA LYS A 96 -13.86 -11.71 -16.13
C LYS A 96 -13.87 -12.15 -14.68
N LYS A 97 -14.01 -13.45 -14.46
CA LYS A 97 -13.63 -14.10 -13.20
C LYS A 97 -12.11 -14.20 -13.20
N VAL A 98 -11.47 -13.57 -12.23
CA VAL A 98 -10.01 -13.54 -12.12
C VAL A 98 -9.59 -14.46 -10.98
N ILE A 99 -8.65 -15.35 -11.25
CA ILE A 99 -8.01 -16.21 -10.24
C ILE A 99 -6.58 -15.70 -10.11
N LEU A 100 -6.20 -15.31 -8.91
CA LEU A 100 -4.90 -14.74 -8.59
C LEU A 100 -4.12 -15.77 -7.80
N ASN A 101 -2.93 -16.10 -8.25
CA ASN A 101 -1.95 -16.82 -7.45
C ASN A 101 -0.83 -15.84 -7.11
N TYR A 102 -0.52 -15.71 -5.83
CA TYR A 102 0.48 -14.77 -5.34
C TYR A 102 1.18 -15.31 -4.10
N VAL A 103 2.38 -14.80 -3.84
CA VAL A 103 3.19 -15.15 -2.67
C VAL A 103 3.34 -13.91 -1.82
N ILE A 104 3.09 -14.05 -0.51
CA ILE A 104 3.42 -13.03 0.48
C ILE A 104 4.70 -13.48 1.17
N SER A 105 5.73 -12.62 1.15
CA SER A 105 7.01 -12.91 1.80
C SER A 105 7.33 -11.86 2.85
N PHE A 106 7.91 -12.27 3.99
CA PHE A 106 8.36 -11.35 5.04
C PHE A 106 9.37 -12.03 5.97
N TYR A 107 10.08 -11.22 6.77
CA TYR A 107 10.94 -11.72 7.83
C TYR A 107 10.30 -11.53 9.19
N SER A 108 10.47 -12.49 10.10
CA SER A 108 10.06 -12.41 11.50
C SER A 108 11.27 -12.55 12.41
N ASP A 109 11.47 -11.57 13.27
CA ASP A 109 12.58 -11.56 14.21
C ASP A 109 12.18 -12.16 15.56
N TYR A 110 13.11 -12.91 16.16
CA TYR A 110 12.99 -13.44 17.50
C TYR A 110 14.32 -13.36 18.25
N ILE A 111 14.27 -13.42 19.58
CA ILE A 111 15.45 -13.49 20.46
C ILE A 111 15.71 -14.94 20.81
N ASP A 112 16.97 -15.37 20.76
CA ASP A 112 17.42 -16.68 21.23
C ASP A 112 17.81 -16.69 22.73
N ASP A 113 18.22 -17.85 23.25
CA ASP A 113 18.67 -18.01 24.63
C ASP A 113 19.92 -17.19 24.99
N SER A 114 20.78 -16.92 24.01
CA SER A 114 21.97 -16.08 24.12
C SER A 114 21.65 -14.58 24.16
N GLY A 115 20.40 -14.21 23.84
CA GLY A 115 19.95 -12.83 23.75
C GLY A 115 20.25 -12.16 22.41
N ALA A 116 20.69 -12.92 21.41
CA ALA A 116 20.92 -12.43 20.06
C ALA A 116 19.59 -12.42 19.27
N THR A 117 19.48 -11.47 18.34
CA THR A 117 18.34 -11.39 17.43
C THR A 117 18.59 -12.29 16.24
N GLN A 118 17.67 -13.22 16.02
CA GLN A 118 17.61 -14.09 14.86
C GLN A 118 16.40 -13.71 14.01
N SER A 119 16.44 -14.07 12.73
CA SER A 119 15.37 -13.77 11.78
C SER A 119 15.00 -15.04 11.02
N GLU A 120 13.71 -15.28 10.89
CA GLU A 120 13.14 -16.36 10.10
C GLU A 120 12.41 -15.78 8.89
N PHE A 121 12.47 -16.46 7.75
CA PHE A 121 11.82 -16.02 6.52
C PHE A 121 10.56 -16.83 6.25
N PHE A 122 9.45 -16.13 5.97
CA PHE A 122 8.17 -16.72 5.66
C PHE A 122 7.82 -16.46 4.19
N GLU A 123 7.32 -17.49 3.49
CA GLU A 123 6.71 -17.39 2.17
C GLU A 123 5.34 -18.08 2.19
N ILE A 124 4.30 -17.32 1.88
CA ILE A 124 2.90 -17.79 1.95
C ILE A 124 2.28 -17.72 0.57
N HIS A 125 2.02 -18.87 -0.01
CA HIS A 125 1.40 -19.10 -1.30
C HIS A 125 -0.12 -19.07 -1.18
N ARG A 126 -0.74 -18.09 -1.84
CA ARG A 126 -2.18 -17.86 -1.76
C ARG A 126 -2.84 -17.82 -3.12
N THR A 127 -4.06 -18.34 -3.14
CA THR A 127 -4.98 -18.20 -4.28
C THR A 127 -6.24 -17.46 -3.86
N ASP A 128 -6.60 -16.39 -4.56
CA ASP A 128 -7.89 -15.70 -4.40
C ASP A 128 -8.65 -15.61 -5.71
N VAL A 129 -9.98 -15.61 -5.60
CA VAL A 129 -10.88 -15.59 -6.74
C VAL A 129 -11.78 -14.36 -6.69
N ILE A 130 -11.68 -13.51 -7.71
CA ILE A 130 -12.58 -12.38 -7.93
C ILE A 130 -13.64 -12.80 -8.95
N GLY A 131 -14.88 -12.96 -8.49
CA GLY A 131 -15.95 -13.53 -9.31
C GLY A 131 -16.37 -12.69 -10.53
N ARG A 132 -16.31 -11.36 -10.40
CA ARG A 132 -16.73 -10.43 -11.45
C ARG A 132 -15.86 -9.18 -11.39
N PHE A 133 -14.90 -9.09 -12.29
CA PHE A 133 -13.93 -8.00 -12.37
C PHE A 133 -13.94 -7.39 -13.77
N TYR A 134 -14.08 -6.07 -13.88
CA TYR A 134 -14.08 -5.38 -15.16
C TYR A 134 -12.65 -5.33 -15.71
N CYS A 135 -12.41 -6.15 -16.73
CA CYS A 135 -11.12 -6.37 -17.35
C CYS A 135 -11.31 -6.41 -18.87
N PRO A 136 -11.40 -5.23 -19.52
CA PRO A 136 -11.62 -5.15 -20.96
C PRO A 136 -10.49 -5.87 -21.71
N GLU A 137 -10.79 -6.43 -22.88
CA GLU A 137 -9.75 -6.96 -23.75
C GLU A 137 -8.80 -5.83 -24.19
N SER A 138 -7.49 -6.09 -24.14
CA SER A 138 -6.49 -5.09 -24.47
C SER A 138 -6.42 -4.90 -25.98
N ILE A 139 -7.13 -3.89 -26.49
CA ILE A 139 -6.94 -3.43 -27.88
C ILE A 139 -5.58 -2.72 -28.02
N ALA A 140 -5.02 -2.20 -26.91
CA ALA A 140 -3.78 -1.41 -26.87
C ALA A 140 -2.48 -2.25 -26.90
N GLN A 141 -2.54 -3.55 -26.61
CA GLN A 141 -1.37 -4.44 -26.63
C GLN A 141 -0.76 -4.64 -28.03
N ILE A 142 -1.46 -4.26 -29.10
CA ILE A 142 -0.99 -4.46 -30.48
C ILE A 142 0.00 -3.36 -30.93
N THR A 143 0.08 -2.21 -30.26
CA THR A 143 0.84 -1.05 -30.77
C THR A 143 2.08 -0.69 -29.95
N ALA A 144 2.22 -1.17 -28.72
CA ALA A 144 3.36 -0.85 -27.84
C ALA A 144 4.52 -1.86 -27.89
N SER A 145 4.40 -2.96 -28.66
CA SER A 145 5.53 -3.85 -28.92
C SER A 145 6.44 -3.26 -30.01
N THR A 146 7.12 -2.16 -29.69
CA THR A 146 8.30 -1.75 -30.45
C THR A 146 9.49 -1.87 -29.51
N GLU A 147 10.42 -2.73 -29.95
CA GLU A 147 11.74 -3.03 -29.38
C GLU A 147 11.73 -4.10 -28.28
N ALA A 148 12.04 -5.31 -28.75
CA ALA A 148 12.45 -6.43 -27.93
C ALA A 148 13.66 -6.03 -27.09
N ASP A 149 13.52 -6.12 -25.78
CA ASP A 149 14.65 -6.23 -24.87
C ASP A 149 14.39 -7.40 -23.91
N GLU A 150 15.47 -8.09 -23.59
CA GLU A 150 15.47 -9.40 -22.95
C GLU A 150 15.03 -9.31 -21.48
N CYS A 151 14.17 -10.24 -21.05
CA CYS A 151 13.80 -10.66 -19.68
C CYS A 151 12.36 -10.34 -19.21
N GLY A 152 11.57 -11.40 -18.99
CA GLY A 152 10.42 -11.42 -18.08
C GLY A 152 9.02 -11.27 -18.72
N GLU A 153 8.12 -12.21 -18.48
CA GLU A 153 6.68 -12.14 -18.83
C GLU A 153 5.90 -11.08 -18.01
N GLU A 154 6.58 -10.09 -17.43
CA GLU A 154 6.03 -9.22 -16.37
C GLU A 154 5.24 -8.02 -16.92
N ASP A 155 5.53 -7.54 -18.13
CA ASP A 155 4.89 -6.34 -18.68
C ASP A 155 3.59 -6.57 -19.48
N THR A 156 3.16 -7.83 -19.63
CA THR A 156 1.90 -8.15 -20.34
C THR A 156 0.68 -8.22 -19.42
N ASN A 157 0.89 -8.24 -18.09
CA ASN A 157 -0.19 -8.51 -17.16
C ASN A 157 -0.88 -7.22 -16.69
N ILE A 158 -2.11 -7.04 -17.17
CA ILE A 158 -3.02 -5.93 -16.81
C ILE A 158 -3.33 -5.89 -15.30
N ILE A 159 -3.08 -6.98 -14.58
CA ILE A 159 -3.41 -7.08 -13.16
C ILE A 159 -2.19 -6.70 -12.32
N LYS A 160 -2.34 -5.71 -11.44
CA LYS A 160 -1.34 -5.32 -10.45
C LYS A 160 -1.87 -5.53 -9.04
N LEU A 161 -0.99 -5.91 -8.12
CA LEU A 161 -1.29 -6.03 -6.70
C LEU A 161 -0.56 -4.92 -5.93
N GLU A 162 -1.25 -4.29 -5.00
CA GLU A 162 -0.65 -3.43 -3.98
C GLU A 162 -1.05 -3.95 -2.62
N MET A 163 -0.08 -4.15 -1.72
CA MET A 163 -0.32 -4.76 -0.42
C MET A 163 0.10 -3.85 0.73
N VAL A 164 -0.69 -3.89 1.79
CA VAL A 164 -0.28 -3.45 3.14
C VAL A 164 -0.54 -4.63 4.07
N ALA A 165 0.49 -5.06 4.80
CA ALA A 165 0.43 -6.20 5.71
C ALA A 165 1.10 -5.90 7.04
N GLU A 166 0.70 -6.64 8.07
CA GLU A 166 1.20 -6.55 9.43
C GLU A 166 1.11 -7.93 10.11
N ALA A 167 2.14 -8.31 10.86
CA ALA A 167 2.07 -9.44 11.79
C ALA A 167 1.37 -8.97 13.07
N LEU A 168 0.14 -9.43 13.26
CA LEU A 168 -0.73 -9.04 14.37
C LEU A 168 -0.34 -9.72 15.67
N ASP A 169 0.21 -10.92 15.60
CA ASP A 169 0.72 -11.69 16.74
C ASP A 169 1.78 -12.70 16.27
N GLY A 170 2.64 -13.13 17.18
CA GLY A 170 3.66 -14.15 16.94
C GLY A 170 3.93 -14.96 18.20
N GLN A 171 3.72 -16.27 18.14
CA GLN A 171 3.81 -17.17 19.29
C GLN A 171 4.81 -18.29 19.03
N ILE A 172 5.74 -18.48 19.97
CA ILE A 172 6.62 -19.63 19.98
C ILE A 172 5.88 -20.78 20.67
N VAL A 173 5.69 -21.88 19.97
CA VAL A 173 4.96 -23.06 20.45
C VAL A 173 5.80 -24.32 20.22
N GLU A 174 5.52 -25.37 21.00
CA GLU A 174 6.11 -26.69 20.75
C GLU A 174 5.21 -27.48 19.80
N ASP A 175 5.78 -28.04 18.74
CA ASP A 175 5.09 -28.91 17.79
C ASP A 175 4.90 -30.35 18.34
N GLU A 176 4.25 -31.23 17.57
CA GLU A 176 4.06 -32.64 17.97
C GLU A 176 5.37 -33.44 18.10
N ALA A 177 6.46 -32.94 17.50
CA ALA A 177 7.79 -33.53 17.55
C ALA A 177 8.69 -32.92 18.65
N CYS A 178 8.13 -32.09 19.53
CA CYS A 178 8.82 -31.35 20.58
C CYS A 178 9.89 -30.36 20.07
N ASN A 179 9.71 -29.82 18.86
CA ASN A 179 10.50 -28.70 18.36
C ASN A 179 9.80 -27.38 18.67
N GLU A 180 10.59 -26.35 18.98
CA GLU A 180 10.08 -24.99 19.14
C GLU A 180 9.92 -24.35 17.75
N VAL A 181 8.71 -23.90 17.42
CA VAL A 181 8.36 -23.27 16.15
C VAL A 181 7.67 -21.93 16.40
N LEU A 182 7.68 -21.04 15.41
CA LEU A 182 7.04 -19.73 15.47
C LEU A 182 5.79 -19.69 14.60
N ASP A 183 4.64 -19.54 15.23
CA ASP A 183 3.35 -19.32 14.57
C ASP A 183 3.06 -17.82 14.46
N ILE A 184 2.80 -17.33 13.25
CA ILE A 184 2.48 -15.93 12.97
C ILE A 184 1.00 -15.75 12.67
N THR A 185 0.39 -14.71 13.24
CA THR A 185 -0.92 -14.22 12.82
C THR A 185 -0.73 -13.07 11.85
N LEU A 186 -1.09 -13.26 10.59
CA LEU A 186 -0.86 -12.29 9.52
C LEU A 186 -2.17 -11.56 9.14
N GLY A 187 -2.17 -10.24 9.24
CA GLY A 187 -3.22 -9.38 8.69
C GLY A 187 -2.75 -8.69 7.42
N TYR A 188 -3.54 -8.72 6.34
CA TYR A 188 -3.21 -7.97 5.13
C TYR A 188 -4.41 -7.44 4.35
N PHE A 189 -4.12 -6.40 3.58
CA PHE A 189 -4.98 -5.77 2.60
C PHE A 189 -4.27 -5.80 1.25
N ILE A 190 -4.88 -6.42 0.25
CA ILE A 190 -4.40 -6.39 -1.14
C ILE A 190 -5.42 -5.65 -1.99
N VAL A 191 -4.98 -4.57 -2.65
CA VAL A 191 -5.73 -3.90 -3.70
C VAL A 191 -5.32 -4.49 -5.04
N VAL A 192 -6.26 -5.19 -5.67
CA VAL A 192 -6.10 -5.76 -7.00
C VAL A 192 -6.56 -4.71 -8.01
N LYS A 193 -5.69 -4.31 -8.94
CA LYS A 193 -5.97 -3.28 -9.95
C LYS A 193 -5.92 -3.88 -11.35
N CYS A 194 -6.93 -3.55 -12.16
CA CYS A 194 -6.90 -3.73 -13.61
C CYS A 194 -6.33 -2.47 -14.23
N GLN A 195 -5.06 -2.46 -14.63
CA GLN A 195 -4.33 -1.29 -15.10
C GLN A 195 -3.71 -1.53 -16.49
N LEU A 196 -3.95 -0.62 -17.43
CA LEU A 196 -3.20 -0.55 -18.69
C LEU A 196 -2.56 0.83 -18.86
N ILE A 197 -1.43 0.87 -19.54
CA ILE A 197 -0.94 2.13 -20.11
C ILE A 197 -1.88 2.52 -21.24
N VAL A 198 -2.44 3.73 -21.14
CA VAL A 198 -3.30 4.30 -22.17
C VAL A 198 -2.78 5.67 -22.56
N GLN A 199 -3.02 6.04 -23.82
CA GLN A 199 -2.77 7.39 -24.29
C GLN A 199 -3.98 8.27 -23.97
N LEU A 200 -3.78 9.32 -23.18
CA LEU A 200 -4.78 10.34 -22.92
C LEU A 200 -4.44 11.60 -23.71
N LEU A 201 -5.46 12.17 -24.36
CA LEU A 201 -5.37 13.48 -24.98
C LEU A 201 -5.80 14.54 -23.96
N ILE A 202 -4.87 15.38 -23.52
CA ILE A 202 -5.08 16.39 -22.49
C ILE A 202 -4.89 17.78 -23.10
N PRO A 203 -5.83 18.72 -22.87
CA PRO A 203 -5.62 20.12 -23.21
C PRO A 203 -4.57 20.75 -22.28
N ALA A 204 -3.48 21.26 -22.85
CA ALA A 204 -2.48 22.04 -22.13
C ALA A 204 -2.71 23.54 -22.37
N TYR A 205 -2.50 24.33 -21.32
CA TYR A 205 -2.65 25.79 -21.35
C TYR A 205 -1.31 26.50 -21.34
N ASP A 206 -0.39 26.03 -20.50
CA ASP A 206 0.98 26.51 -20.42
C ASP A 206 1.84 25.46 -19.70
N TYR A 207 3.15 25.59 -19.77
CA TYR A 207 4.07 24.85 -18.91
C TYR A 207 3.96 25.35 -17.47
N CYS A 208 4.35 24.52 -16.51
CA CYS A 208 4.56 25.00 -15.14
C CYS A 208 5.61 26.13 -15.20
N PRO A 209 5.29 27.37 -14.80
CA PRO A 209 6.25 28.46 -14.89
C PRO A 209 7.47 28.09 -14.05
N VAL A 210 8.66 28.33 -14.59
CA VAL A 210 9.90 28.22 -13.80
C VAL A 210 9.72 29.13 -12.58
N PRO A 211 9.85 28.61 -11.34
CA PRO A 211 9.80 29.43 -10.15
C PRO A 211 10.71 30.66 -10.34
N ARG A 212 10.17 31.87 -10.11
CA ARG A 212 10.92 33.12 -10.31
C ARG A 212 12.04 33.30 -9.30
N GLU A 213 11.85 32.69 -8.13
CA GLU A 213 12.86 32.60 -7.09
C GLU A 213 13.81 31.47 -7.49
N ALA A 214 15.08 31.80 -7.70
CA ALA A 214 16.11 30.78 -7.64
C ALA A 214 15.95 30.07 -6.29
N CYS A 215 16.07 28.74 -6.25
CA CYS A 215 16.24 28.06 -4.98
C CYS A 215 17.39 28.76 -4.28
N GLU A 216 17.10 29.51 -3.21
CA GLU A 216 18.15 30.03 -2.36
C GLU A 216 18.92 28.80 -1.91
N GLU A 217 20.22 28.76 -2.17
CA GLU A 217 21.08 27.80 -1.49
C GLU A 217 20.85 28.11 -0.01
N GLU A 218 20.09 27.25 0.69
CA GLU A 218 20.09 27.30 2.14
C GLU A 218 21.57 27.26 2.51
N PRO A 219 22.08 28.27 3.23
CA PRO A 219 23.48 28.25 3.62
C PRO A 219 23.74 26.89 4.26
N GLU A 220 24.84 26.24 3.89
CA GLU A 220 25.28 24.98 4.51
C GLU A 220 25.57 25.27 6.00
N GLU A 221 24.51 25.32 6.78
CA GLU A 221 24.57 25.45 8.22
C GLU A 221 24.83 24.04 8.75
N ASP A 222 25.89 23.90 9.53
CA ASP A 222 26.25 22.62 10.12
C ASP A 222 25.02 22.05 10.86
N PRO A 223 24.58 20.82 10.57
CA PRO A 223 23.40 20.24 11.19
C PRO A 223 23.45 20.25 12.73
N CYS A 224 24.65 20.27 13.33
CA CYS A 224 24.80 20.38 14.78
C CYS A 224 24.50 21.80 15.27
N GLU A 225 25.01 22.85 14.61
CA GLU A 225 24.68 24.24 14.97
C GLU A 225 23.18 24.56 14.83
N ARG A 226 22.54 23.99 13.80
CA ARG A 226 21.09 24.11 13.60
C ARG A 226 20.32 23.40 14.72
N PHE A 227 20.80 22.24 15.17
CA PHE A 227 20.22 21.49 16.28
C PHE A 227 20.38 22.23 17.62
N GLU A 228 21.54 22.85 17.89
CA GLU A 228 21.76 23.65 19.10
C GLU A 228 20.87 24.88 19.19
N ARG A 229 20.57 25.52 18.04
CA ARG A 229 19.66 26.66 17.95
C ARG A 229 18.19 26.27 17.93
N ALA A 230 17.87 25.00 17.68
CA ALA A 230 16.50 24.54 17.66
C ALA A 230 15.89 24.65 19.07
N PRO A 231 14.62 25.08 19.19
CA PRO A 231 13.96 25.07 20.48
C PRO A 231 13.88 23.63 20.99
N VAL A 232 14.04 23.48 22.29
CA VAL A 232 13.88 22.19 22.95
C VAL A 232 12.52 21.60 22.55
N PRO A 233 12.49 20.36 22.02
CA PRO A 233 11.26 19.75 21.60
C PRO A 233 10.32 19.61 22.80
N LYS A 234 9.02 19.59 22.52
CA LYS A 234 8.01 19.45 23.55
C LYS A 234 8.07 18.03 24.14
N PHE A 235 8.74 17.89 25.28
CA PHE A 235 8.90 16.59 25.97
C PHE A 235 7.59 16.04 26.53
N TYR A 236 6.63 16.93 26.84
CA TYR A 236 5.38 16.57 27.49
C TYR A 236 4.18 17.00 26.64
N PRO A 237 3.18 16.12 26.45
CA PRO A 237 1.94 16.52 25.79
C PRO A 237 1.26 17.66 26.56
N ASP A 238 0.46 18.46 25.84
CA ASP A 238 -0.33 19.54 26.43
C ASP A 238 -1.16 19.03 27.60
N GLN A 239 -0.92 19.61 28.77
CA GLN A 239 -1.71 19.32 29.96
C GLN A 239 -3.03 20.07 29.84
N ASN A 240 -4.14 19.36 29.71
CA ASN A 240 -5.47 19.95 29.79
C ASN A 240 -5.82 20.16 31.27
N LEU A 241 -5.25 21.20 31.88
CA LEU A 241 -5.48 21.54 33.28
C LEU A 241 -6.71 22.44 33.38
N ASP A 242 -7.73 21.95 34.07
CA ASP A 242 -8.79 22.82 34.57
C ASP A 242 -8.23 23.65 35.74
N PRO A 243 -8.56 24.95 35.82
CA PRO A 243 -8.13 25.77 36.95
C PRO A 243 -8.67 25.17 38.25
N LEU A 244 -7.76 24.92 39.21
CA LEU A 244 -8.08 24.30 40.50
C LEU A 244 -9.03 25.15 41.35
N PHE A 245 -9.15 26.44 41.04
CA PHE A 245 -10.04 27.37 41.71
C PHE A 245 -10.84 28.15 40.66
N PRO A 246 -12.17 28.17 40.74
CA PRO A 246 -12.96 29.06 39.88
C PRO A 246 -12.59 30.51 40.21
N GLU A 247 -12.35 31.32 39.18
CA GLU A 247 -12.26 32.76 39.33
C GLU A 247 -13.60 33.25 39.90
N PHE A 248 -13.61 33.62 41.18
CA PHE A 248 -14.74 34.34 41.76
C PHE A 248 -14.75 35.72 41.10
N GLU A 249 -15.71 35.95 40.20
CA GLU A 249 -16.06 37.31 39.82
C GLU A 249 -16.50 38.05 41.09
N GLU A 250 -15.66 38.92 41.62
CA GLU A 250 -16.08 39.96 42.55
C GLU A 250 -17.05 40.88 41.81
N THR A 251 -18.34 40.54 41.79
CA THR A 251 -19.40 41.52 41.56
C THR A 251 -19.46 42.41 42.80
N ASP A 252 -18.56 43.39 42.85
CA ASP A 252 -18.66 44.50 43.78
C ASP A 252 -19.76 45.47 43.31
N ARG A 253 -20.46 45.96 44.32
CA ARG A 253 -21.74 46.69 44.30
C ARG A 253 -21.67 48.09 43.71
#